data_AF-A0A0C2CPB9-F1
#
_entry.id   AF-A0A0C2CPB9-F1
#
_cell.length_a   1.000
_cell.length_b   1.000
_cell.length_c   1.000
_cell.angle_alpha   90.00
_cell.angle_beta   90.00
_cell.angle_gamma   90.00
#
_symmetry.space_group_name_H-M   'P 1'
#
loop_
_entity.id
_entity.type
_entity.pdbx_description
1 polymer ?
#
loop_
_entity_poly.entity_id
_entity_poly.type
_entity_poly.pdbx_seq_one_letter_code
_entity_poly.pdbx_strand_id
1 'polypeptide(L)' 'RHLTCEMTTDKILTGSMHPTLSQWDHSGKKLSDVQGKPQSIYSILQTSAVSFTAGDSSLIDVYLNLGYVAFSLDALPLE' A
#
# COMPACT_ATOMS: atom_id res chain seq x y z
N ARG A 1 9.47 -0.81 -15.55
CA ARG A 1 8.15 -1.29 -15.08
C ARG A 1 8.35 -1.88 -13.69
N HIS A 2 7.82 -1.25 -12.65
CA HIS A 2 7.94 -1.72 -11.26
C HIS A 2 6.63 -2.38 -10.82
N LEU A 3 6.74 -3.51 -10.13
CA LEU A 3 5.64 -4.19 -9.46
C LEU A 3 6.18 -4.68 -8.12
N THR A 4 5.45 -4.41 -7.05
CA THR A 4 5.70 -4.96 -5.72
C THR A 4 4.44 -5.66 -5.23
N CYS A 5 4.60 -6.75 -4.48
CA CYS A 5 3.48 -7.47 -3.91
C CYS A 5 3.84 -7.98 -2.52
N GLU A 6 2.79 -8.09 -1.70
CA GLU A 6 2.87 -8.65 -0.36
C GLU A 6 1.62 -9.51 -0.14
N MET A 7 1.78 -10.68 0.47
CA MET A 7 0.73 -11.70 0.57
C MET A 7 0.59 -12.13 2.01
N THR A 8 -0.66 -12.18 2.45
CA THR A 8 -1.08 -12.77 3.74
C THR A 8 -2.01 -13.94 3.50
N THR A 9 -2.49 -14.59 4.56
CA THR A 9 -3.44 -15.71 4.47
C THR A 9 -4.79 -15.34 3.87
N ASP A 10 -5.15 -14.05 3.94
CA ASP A 10 -6.51 -13.60 3.63
C ASP A 10 -6.59 -12.86 2.30
N LYS A 11 -5.47 -12.31 1.84
CA LYS A 11 -5.41 -11.38 0.71
C LYS A 11 -4.00 -11.16 0.20
N ILE A 12 -3.96 -10.64 -1.02
CA ILE A 12 -2.77 -10.20 -1.72
C ILE A 12 -2.87 -8.69 -1.92
N LEU A 13 -1.78 -7.98 -1.65
CA LEU A 13 -1.61 -6.58 -2.00
C LEU A 13 -0.63 -6.43 -3.15
N THR A 14 -0.91 -5.47 -4.03
CA THR A 14 0.00 -5.11 -5.12
C THR A 14 0.11 -3.61 -5.25
N GLY A 15 1.35 -3.15 -5.47
CA GLY A 15 1.69 -1.76 -5.75
C GLY A 15 2.51 -1.69 -7.03
N SER A 16 2.48 -0.55 -7.71
CA SER A 16 3.15 -0.37 -9.00
C SER A 16 3.56 1.09 -9.21
N MET A 17 3.91 1.47 -10.44
CA MET A 17 4.13 2.87 -10.83
C MET A 17 2.83 3.68 -10.95
N HIS A 18 1.84 3.36 -10.11
CA HIS A 18 0.57 4.04 -9.98
C HIS A 18 0.31 4.31 -8.50
N PRO A 19 -0.46 5.36 -8.16
CA PRO A 19 -0.71 5.75 -6.78
C PRO A 19 -1.68 4.82 -6.04
N THR A 20 -1.99 3.65 -6.61
CA THR A 20 -3.04 2.77 -6.12
C THR A 20 -2.44 1.54 -5.49
N LEU A 21 -2.82 1.28 -4.25
CA LEU A 21 -2.67 -0.02 -3.61
C LEU A 21 -3.90 -0.88 -3.95
N SER A 22 -3.68 -1.94 -4.73
CA SER A 22 -4.75 -2.87 -5.11
C SER A 22 -4.77 -4.09 -4.19
N GLN A 23 -5.97 -4.52 -3.84
CA GLN A 23 -6.20 -5.71 -3.02
C GLN A 23 -6.89 -6.80 -3.85
N TRP A 24 -6.49 -8.04 -3.62
CA TRP A 24 -7.00 -9.22 -4.31
C TRP A 24 -7.29 -10.35 -3.32
N ASP A 25 -8.25 -11.20 -3.64
CA ASP A 25 -8.37 -12.51 -2.99
C ASP A 25 -7.44 -13.55 -3.64
N HIS A 26 -7.33 -14.72 -3.01
CA HIS A 26 -6.50 -15.82 -3.51
C HIS A 26 -7.04 -16.50 -4.77
N SER A 27 -8.26 -16.18 -5.21
CA SER A 27 -8.80 -16.62 -6.51
C SER A 27 -8.38 -15.69 -7.65
N GLY A 28 -7.70 -14.57 -7.34
CA GLY A 28 -7.28 -13.56 -8.30
C GLY A 28 -8.35 -12.50 -8.59
N LYS A 29 -9.44 -12.47 -7.81
CA LYS A 29 -10.46 -11.42 -7.94
C LYS A 29 -9.99 -10.16 -7.22
N LYS A 30 -10.05 -9.02 -7.92
CA LYS A 30 -9.81 -7.71 -7.30
C LYS A 30 -10.92 -7.37 -6.32
N LEU A 31 -10.54 -7.03 -5.09
CA LEU A 31 -11.47 -6.68 -4.01
C LEU A 31 -11.64 -5.16 -3.91
N SER A 32 -10.54 -4.41 -3.97
CA SER A 32 -10.52 -2.96 -3.81
C SER A 32 -9.27 -2.33 -4.41
N ASP A 33 -9.36 -1.01 -4.59
CA ASP A 33 -8.26 -0.12 -4.94
C ASP A 33 -8.29 1.08 -4.00
N VAL A 34 -7.16 1.41 -3.40
CA VAL A 34 -7.04 2.57 -2.52
C VAL A 34 -5.94 3.49 -3.04
N GLN A 35 -6.31 4.74 -3.36
CA GLN A 35 -5.37 5.74 -3.81
C GLN A 35 -4.60 6.33 -2.62
N GLY A 36 -3.28 6.21 -2.67
CA GLY A 36 -2.33 6.80 -1.74
C GLY A 36 -1.77 8.14 -2.20
N LYS A 37 -0.86 8.68 -1.38
CA LYS A 37 -0.06 9.88 -1.63
C LYS A 37 1.10 9.63 -2.57
N PRO A 38 1.89 8.54 -2.46
CA PRO A 38 2.93 8.23 -3.44
C PRO A 38 2.31 8.06 -4.84
N GLN A 39 2.95 8.60 -5.87
CA GLN A 39 2.55 8.40 -7.27
C GLN A 39 3.01 7.04 -7.80
N SER A 40 4.05 6.49 -7.19
CA SER A 40 4.55 5.15 -7.43
C SER A 40 4.75 4.43 -6.09
N ILE A 41 4.20 3.23 -5.93
CA ILE A 41 4.41 2.39 -4.76
C ILE A 41 5.56 1.43 -5.07
N TYR A 42 6.65 1.54 -4.30
CA TYR A 42 7.83 0.71 -4.46
C TYR A 42 7.93 -0.40 -3.42
N SER A 43 7.41 -0.16 -2.22
CA SER A 43 7.44 -1.11 -1.11
C SER A 43 6.09 -1.19 -0.42
N ILE A 44 5.77 -2.40 0.05
CA ILE A 44 4.59 -2.71 0.84
C ILE A 44 5.06 -3.48 2.05
N LEU A 45 4.53 -3.13 3.23
CA LEU A 45 4.65 -3.93 4.43
C LEU A 45 3.26 -4.15 5.00
N GLN A 46 2.91 -5.39 5.33
CA GLN A 46 1.65 -5.70 5.97
C GLN A 46 1.87 -6.32 7.35
N THR A 47 0.96 -5.98 8.26
CA THR A 47 0.81 -6.61 9.57
C THR A 47 -0.61 -7.16 9.68
N SER A 48 -0.95 -7.75 10.83
CA SER A 48 -2.32 -8.22 11.08
C SER A 48 -3.37 -7.10 11.13
N ALA A 49 -2.98 -5.85 11.42
CA ALA A 49 -3.90 -4.73 11.65
C ALA A 49 -3.75 -3.58 10.65
N VAL A 50 -2.53 -3.33 10.19
CA VAL A 50 -2.18 -2.18 9.34
C VAL A 50 -1.30 -2.61 8.18
N SER A 51 -1.42 -1.87 7.09
CA SER A 51 -0.52 -1.94 5.94
C SER A 51 0.15 -0.60 5.72
N PHE A 52 1.35 -0.65 5.16
CA PHE A 52 2.16 0.51 4.86
C PHE A 52 2.56 0.48 3.39
N THR A 53 2.56 1.65 2.76
CA THR A 53 3.14 1.80 1.43
C THR A 53 4.15 2.95 1.44
N ALA A 54 5.26 2.72 0.73
CA ALA A 54 6.29 3.72 0.52
C ALA A 54 6.69 3.73 -0.96
N GLY A 55 7.15 4.88 -1.43
CA GLY A 55 7.22 5.15 -2.85
C GLY A 55 8.11 6.33 -3.21
N ASP A 56 7.66 7.10 -4.20
CA ASP A 56 8.31 8.33 -4.68
C ASP A 56 7.93 9.60 -3.90
N SER A 57 7.18 9.46 -2.80
CA SER A 57 6.86 10.54 -1.87
C SER A 57 7.75 10.47 -0.62
N SER A 58 7.94 11.61 0.06
CA SER A 58 8.48 11.62 1.43
C SER A 58 7.51 11.00 2.44
N LEU A 59 6.25 10.76 2.05
CA LEU A 59 5.24 10.19 2.93
C LEU A 59 5.19 8.67 2.83
N ILE A 60 5.00 8.03 3.99
CA ILE A 60 4.62 6.62 4.12
C ILE A 60 3.14 6.59 4.45
N ASP A 61 2.33 6.03 3.58
CA ASP A 61 0.90 5.89 3.84
C ASP A 61 0.63 4.67 4.72
N VAL A 62 -0.27 4.85 5.69
CA VAL A 62 -0.75 3.81 6.59
C VAL A 62 -2.22 3.55 6.32
N TYR A 63 -2.57 2.29 6.11
CA TYR A 63 -3.91 1.83 5.79
C TYR A 63 -4.46 1.00 6.95
N LEU A 64 -5.67 1.34 7.42
CA LEU A 64 -6.41 0.55 8.41
C LEU A 64 -7.40 -0.36 7.71
N ASN A 65 -7.37 -1.66 8.02
CA ASN A 65 -8.21 -2.68 7.40
C ASN A 65 -8.18 -2.67 5.86
N LEU A 66 -7.17 -2.03 5.26
CA LEU A 66 -6.95 -1.91 3.82
C LEU A 66 -8.11 -1.30 3.01
N GLY A 67 -8.98 -0.51 3.65
CA GLY A 67 -10.10 0.16 2.99
C GLY A 67 -9.81 1.60 2.57
N TYR A 68 -8.90 2.30 3.27
CA TYR A 68 -8.59 3.71 3.05
C TYR A 68 -7.20 4.05 3.63
N VAL A 69 -6.62 5.17 3.21
CA VAL A 69 -5.44 5.76 3.86
C VAL A 69 -5.88 6.40 5.17
N ALA A 70 -5.48 5.81 6.29
CA ALA A 70 -5.85 6.30 7.61
C ALA A 70 -5.07 7.57 7.99
N PHE A 71 -3.76 7.55 7.77
CA PHE A 71 -2.86 8.68 7.92
C PHE A 71 -1.57 8.42 7.13
N SER A 72 -0.74 9.45 7.01
CA SER A 72 0.59 9.35 6.40
C SER A 72 1.64 9.83 7.40
N LEU A 73 2.79 9.17 7.41
CA LEU A 73 3.96 9.54 8.20
C LEU A 73 4.96 10.24 7.29
N ASP A 74 5.63 11.29 7.77
CA ASP A 74 6.79 11.85 7.06
C ASP A 74 8.00 10.96 7.33
N ALA A 75 8.60 10.41 6.27
CA ALA A 75 9.81 9.59 6.34
C ALA A 75 11.06 10.42 6.60
N LEU A 76 10.99 11.74 6.37
CA LEU A 76 12.07 12.70 6.56
C LEU A 76 11.59 13.85 7.45
N PRO A 77 11.22 13.59 8.72
CA PRO A 77 10.77 14.65 9.61
C PRO A 77 11.90 15.66 9.80
N LEU A 78 11.60 16.95 9.58
CA LEU A 78 12.51 18.04 9.95
C LEU A 78 12.64 18.04 11.49
N GLU A 79 13.88 18.09 11.98
CA GLU A 79 14.21 18.19 13.42
C GLU A 79 13.68 19.47 14.06
#